data_AF-A0A829H2U7-F1
#
_entry.id   AF-A0A829H2U7-F1
#
_cell.length_a   1.000
_cell.length_b   1.000
_cell.length_c   1.000
_cell.angle_alpha   90.00
_cell.angle_beta   90.00
_cell.angle_gamma   90.00
#
_symmetry.space_group_name_H-M   'P 1'
#
loop_
_entity.id
_entity.type
_entity.pdbx_description
1 polymer ?
#
loop_
_entity_poly.entity_id
_entity_poly.type
_entity_poly.pdbx_seq_one_letter_code
_entity_poly.pdbx_strand_id
1 'polypeptide(L)'
;RVVPPIPESVARDSLYAYLEGQIGLEIAYATKEITVETATEEDRRYLNLPEGAMVVVVRSCSSLADTRKFQYTESRHRADRFKFHDFARRTRP
;
A
#
# COMPACT_ATOMS: atom_id res chain seq x y z
N ARG A 1 -11.08 -13.69 11.68
CA ARG A 1 -11.14 -12.82 10.47
C ARG A 1 -11.24 -11.39 10.94
N VAL A 2 -10.35 -10.48 10.50
CA VAL A 2 -10.24 -9.11 11.07
C VAL A 2 -11.18 -8.12 10.37
N VAL A 3 -11.40 -8.29 9.06
CA VAL A 3 -12.19 -7.36 8.22
C VAL A 3 -13.46 -8.08 7.70
N PRO A 4 -14.65 -7.46 7.81
CA PRO A 4 -15.89 -7.99 7.22
C PRO A 4 -15.88 -7.91 5.68
N PRO A 5 -16.88 -8.47 4.98
CA PRO A 5 -17.03 -8.23 3.54
C PRO A 5 -17.03 -6.74 3.20
N ILE A 6 -16.30 -6.36 2.15
CA ILE A 6 -16.16 -4.97 1.73
C ILE A 6 -17.15 -4.72 0.58
N PRO A 7 -18.09 -3.78 0.72
CA PRO A 7 -18.96 -3.37 -0.38
C PRO A 7 -18.16 -2.79 -1.55
N GLU A 8 -18.62 -3.02 -2.77
CA GLU A 8 -17.93 -2.53 -3.97
C GLU A 8 -17.85 -0.99 -4.02
N SER A 9 -18.86 -0.30 -3.50
CA SER A 9 -18.86 1.17 -3.38
C SER A 9 -17.71 1.67 -2.51
N VAL A 10 -17.42 0.99 -1.41
CA VAL A 10 -16.32 1.32 -0.50
C VAL A 10 -14.97 1.04 -1.17
N ALA A 11 -14.85 -0.07 -1.91
CA ALA A 11 -13.62 -0.42 -2.62
C ALA A 11 -13.26 0.60 -3.73
N ARG A 12 -14.26 1.31 -4.28
CA ARG A 12 -14.07 2.39 -5.25
C ARG A 12 -13.70 3.74 -4.63
N ASP A 13 -13.85 3.88 -3.31
CA ASP A 13 -13.61 5.12 -2.58
C ASP A 13 -12.43 4.93 -1.60
N SER A 14 -12.58 5.28 -0.32
CA SER A 14 -11.52 5.13 0.69
C SER A 14 -11.75 3.94 1.60
N LEU A 15 -10.98 2.87 1.38
CA LEU A 15 -10.96 1.69 2.26
C LEU A 15 -10.59 2.07 3.70
N TYR A 16 -9.61 2.94 3.91
CA TYR A 16 -9.20 3.36 5.26
C TYR A 16 -10.32 4.10 5.99
N ALA A 17 -11.00 5.04 5.32
CA ALA A 17 -12.11 5.78 5.93
C ALA A 17 -13.24 4.83 6.40
N TYR A 18 -13.54 3.80 5.61
CA TYR A 18 -14.51 2.78 6.00
C TYR A 18 -14.02 1.91 7.16
N LEU A 19 -12.78 1.42 7.10
CA LEU A 19 -12.23 0.50 8.10
C LEU A 19 -12.05 1.17 9.46
N GLU A 20 -11.55 2.40 9.49
CA GLU A 20 -11.33 3.15 10.73
C GLU A 20 -12.63 3.76 11.25
N GLY A 21 -13.45 4.33 10.35
CA GLY A 21 -14.67 5.03 10.73
C GLY A 21 -15.86 4.11 10.99
N GLN A 22 -16.27 3.33 9.98
CA GLN A 22 -17.49 2.50 10.08
C GLN A 22 -17.24 1.18 10.79
N ILE A 23 -16.09 0.54 10.57
CA ILE A 23 -15.76 -0.74 11.21
C ILE A 23 -15.09 -0.53 12.58
N GLY A 24 -14.46 0.62 12.83
CA GLY A 24 -13.82 0.93 14.10
C GLY A 24 -12.48 0.22 14.30
N LEU A 25 -11.76 -0.10 13.23
CA LEU A 25 -10.41 -0.66 13.34
C LEU A 25 -9.40 0.44 13.70
N GLU A 26 -8.64 0.23 14.76
CA GLU A 26 -7.53 1.11 15.13
C GLU A 26 -6.24 0.66 14.43
N ILE A 27 -5.97 1.23 13.25
CA ILE A 27 -4.76 0.95 12.47
C ILE A 27 -3.60 1.73 13.08
N ALA A 28 -2.58 1.03 13.59
CA ALA A 28 -1.56 1.65 14.43
C ALA A 28 -0.23 1.90 13.72
N TYR A 29 0.28 0.91 12.97
CA TYR A 29 1.57 1.03 12.32
C TYR A 29 1.67 0.12 11.10
N ALA A 30 2.59 0.46 10.20
CA ALA A 30 2.88 -0.34 9.03
C ALA A 30 4.40 -0.40 8.79
N THR A 31 4.88 -1.55 8.35
CA THR A 31 6.20 -1.64 7.71
C THR A 31 6.03 -1.44 6.21
N LYS A 32 6.97 -0.74 5.58
CA LYS A 32 7.01 -0.52 4.14
C LYS A 32 8.36 -0.96 3.60
N GLU A 33 8.32 -1.75 2.54
CA GLU A 33 9.48 -2.13 1.73
C GLU A 33 9.29 -1.53 0.34
N ILE A 34 10.31 -0.84 -0.16
CA ILE A 34 10.28 -0.18 -1.48
C ILE A 34 11.38 -0.81 -2.33
N THR A 35 11.00 -1.45 -3.42
CA THR A 35 11.92 -2.08 -4.39
C THR A 35 11.71 -1.50 -5.79
N VAL A 36 12.69 -1.73 -6.65
CA VAL A 36 12.59 -1.46 -8.09
C VAL A 36 12.66 -2.80 -8.80
N GLU A 37 11.65 -3.10 -9.61
CA GLU A 37 11.48 -4.40 -10.27
C GLU A 37 11.21 -4.22 -11.75
N THR A 38 11.55 -5.23 -12.57
CA THR A 38 11.13 -5.25 -13.97
C THR A 38 9.60 -5.33 -14.03
N ALA A 39 9.00 -4.53 -14.91
CA ALA A 39 7.56 -4.52 -15.12
C ALA A 39 7.08 -5.90 -15.59
N THR A 40 6.07 -6.43 -14.92
CA THR A 40 5.38 -7.65 -15.33
C THR A 40 4.53 -7.39 -16.58
N GLU A 41 3.94 -8.45 -17.16
CA GLU A 41 2.96 -8.27 -18.23
C GLU A 41 1.72 -7.49 -17.78
N GLU A 42 1.26 -7.72 -16.55
CA GLU A 42 0.11 -7.02 -15.98
C GLU A 42 0.41 -5.53 -15.76
N ASP A 43 1.61 -5.21 -15.24
CA ASP A 43 2.07 -3.83 -15.10
C ASP A 43 2.07 -3.12 -16.46
N ARG A 44 2.63 -3.76 -17.49
CA ARG A 44 2.69 -3.19 -18.85
C ARG A 44 1.30 -2.94 -19.41
N ARG A 45 0.39 -3.90 -19.24
CA ARG A 45 -0.99 -3.81 -19.73
C ARG A 45 -1.78 -2.69 -19.06
N TYR A 46 -1.76 -2.61 -17.73
CA TYR A 46 -2.62 -1.66 -17.01
C TYR A 46 -1.98 -0.29 -16.76
N LEU A 47 -0.64 -0.19 -16.77
CA LEU A 47 0.07 1.08 -16.59
C LEU A 47 0.57 1.69 -17.91
N ASN A 48 0.33 1.00 -19.05
CA ASN A 48 0.78 1.39 -20.38
C ASN A 48 2.30 1.63 -20.43
N LEU A 49 3.06 0.60 -20.09
CA LEU A 49 4.53 0.64 -20.03
C LEU A 49 5.15 -0.13 -21.21
N PRO A 50 6.31 0.31 -21.73
CA PRO A 50 7.05 -0.44 -22.74
C PRO A 50 7.65 -1.72 -22.17
N GLU A 51 8.06 -2.63 -23.06
CA GLU A 51 8.85 -3.80 -22.69
C GLU A 51 10.18 -3.39 -22.04
N GLY A 52 10.59 -4.13 -21.00
CA GLY A 52 11.80 -3.82 -20.23
C GLY A 52 11.69 -2.60 -19.29
N ALA A 53 10.51 -1.98 -19.17
CA ALA A 53 10.30 -0.91 -18.20
C ALA A 53 10.52 -1.40 -16.76
N MET A 54 10.93 -0.49 -15.88
CA MET A 54 11.01 -0.73 -14.43
C MET A 54 9.80 -0.11 -13.72
N VAL A 55 9.35 -0.73 -12.65
CA VAL A 55 8.32 -0.24 -11.74
C VAL A 55 8.88 -0.11 -10.33
N VAL A 56 8.36 0.85 -9.57
CA VAL A 56 8.59 0.93 -8.13
C VAL A 56 7.49 0.13 -7.45
N VAL A 57 7.88 -0.83 -6.62
CA VAL A 57 6.96 -1.70 -5.89
C VAL A 57 7.04 -1.37 -4.41
N VAL A 58 5.90 -0.96 -3.85
CA VAL A 58 5.76 -0.63 -2.42
C VAL A 58 4.95 -1.74 -1.77
N ARG A 59 5.62 -2.58 -0.99
CA ARG A 59 4.98 -3.61 -0.16
C ARG A 59 4.77 -3.06 1.23
N SER A 60 3.57 -3.21 1.78
CA SER A 60 3.25 -2.72 3.11
C SER A 60 2.46 -3.74 3.91
N CYS A 61 2.84 -3.90 5.18
CA CYS A 61 2.17 -4.78 6.12
C CYS A 61 1.70 -3.99 7.34
N SER A 62 0.39 -3.80 7.46
CA SER A 62 -0.24 -2.93 8.45
C SER A 62 -0.80 -3.74 9.62
N SER A 63 -0.59 -3.22 10.83
CA SER A 63 -0.99 -3.80 12.11
C SER A 63 -2.02 -2.91 12.82
N LEU A 64 -2.92 -3.55 13.57
CA LEU A 64 -3.80 -2.87 14.51
C LEU A 64 -3.08 -2.53 15.83
N ALA A 65 -3.69 -1.71 16.67
CA ALA A 65 -3.19 -1.36 18.01
C ALA A 65 -2.98 -2.61 18.90
N ASP A 66 -3.80 -3.65 18.72
CA ASP A 66 -3.67 -4.95 19.39
C ASP A 66 -2.62 -5.88 18.76
N THR A 67 -1.76 -5.35 17.88
CA THR A 67 -0.65 -6.00 17.18
C THR A 67 -1.02 -6.98 16.07
N ARG A 68 -2.31 -7.30 15.87
CA ARG A 68 -2.70 -8.21 14.79
C ARG A 68 -2.40 -7.60 13.43
N LYS A 69 -1.79 -8.39 12.54
CA LYS A 69 -1.68 -8.08 11.10
C LYS A 69 -3.06 -8.16 10.46
N PHE A 70 -3.47 -7.11 9.76
CA PHE A 70 -4.79 -7.09 9.13
C PHE A 70 -4.74 -6.86 7.61
N GLN A 71 -3.69 -6.23 7.09
CA GLN A 71 -3.59 -5.90 5.67
C GLN A 71 -2.16 -6.06 5.16
N TYR A 72 -2.06 -6.66 3.98
CA TYR A 72 -0.89 -6.64 3.11
C TYR A 72 -1.28 -5.93 1.81
N THR A 73 -0.46 -4.97 1.38
CA THR A 73 -0.64 -4.28 0.10
C THR A 73 0.61 -4.40 -0.74
N GLU A 74 0.46 -4.62 -2.04
CA GLU A 74 1.51 -4.40 -3.03
C GLU A 74 1.02 -3.31 -3.99
N SER A 75 1.66 -2.13 -3.95
CA SER A 75 1.37 -1.03 -4.86
C SER A 75 2.48 -0.89 -5.88
N ARG A 76 2.14 -0.95 -7.16
CA ARG A 76 3.08 -0.97 -8.28
C ARG A 76 2.94 0.34 -9.06
N HIS A 77 4.01 1.13 -9.10
CA HIS A 77 4.00 2.48 -9.66
C HIS A 77 4.95 2.57 -10.87
N ARG A 78 4.58 3.38 -11.86
CA ARG A 78 5.49 3.71 -12.95
C ARG A 78 6.70 4.48 -12.41
N ALA A 79 7.90 4.00 -12.69
CA ALA A 79 9.12 4.62 -12.16
C ALA A 79 9.32 6.07 -12.62
N ASP A 80 8.82 6.42 -13.80
CA ASP A 80 8.90 7.78 -14.38
C ASP A 80 7.97 8.81 -13.72
N ARG A 81 7.03 8.38 -12.88
CA ARG A 81 6.04 9.25 -12.22
C ARG A 81 6.01 9.10 -10.70
N PHE A 82 6.84 8.20 -10.15
CA PHE A 82 6.84 7.93 -8.72
C PHE A 82 7.63 8.98 -7.94
N LYS A 83 7.07 9.44 -6.84
CA LYS A 83 7.76 10.28 -5.86
C LYS A 83 7.42 9.76 -4.46
N PHE A 84 8.46 9.42 -3.71
CA PHE A 84 8.36 9.10 -2.29
C PHE A 84 8.96 10.24 -1.47
N HIS A 85 8.23 10.69 -0.47
CA HIS A 85 8.69 11.71 0.48
C HIS A 85 8.48 11.17 1.88
N ASP A 86 9.55 11.10 2.65
CA ASP A 86 9.54 10.65 4.04
C ASP A 86 10.31 11.62 4.93
N PHE A 87 9.94 11.64 6.21
CA PHE A 87 10.56 12.49 7.21
C PHE A 87 11.26 11.61 8.26
N ALA A 88 12.60 11.65 8.26
CA ALA A 88 13.39 11.00 9.28
C ALA A 88 13.93 12.04 10.28
N ARG A 89 13.69 11.82 11.57
CA ARG A 89 14.28 12.64 12.65
C ARG A 89 15.18 11.77 13.52
N ARG A 90 16.46 12.13 13.60
CA ARG A 90 17.41 11.51 14.52
C ARG A 90 17.23 12.09 15.92
N THR A 91 16.96 11.26 16.92
CA THR A 91 17.07 11.65 18.34
C THR A 91 18.51 11.44 18.82
N ARG A 92 19.06 12.39 19.56
CA ARG A 92 20.31 12.18 20.31
C ARG A 92 20.03 11.18 21.46
N PRO A 93 21.02 10.36 21.85
CA PRO A 93 20.87 9.46 23.00
C PRO A 93 20.53 10.22 24.28
#